data_AF-A0A9D6DM68-F1
#
_entry.id   AF-A0A9D6DM68-F1
#
_cell.length_a   1.000
_cell.length_b   1.000
_cell.length_c   1.000
_cell.angle_alpha   90.00
_cell.angle_beta   90.00
_cell.angle_gamma   90.00
#
_symmetry.space_group_name_H-M   'P 1'
#
loop_
_entity.id
_entity.type
_entity.pdbx_description
1 polymer ?
#
loop_
_entity_poly.entity_id
_entity_poly.type
_entity_poly.pdbx_seq_one_letter_code
_entity_poly.pdbx_strand_id
1 'polypeptide(L)'
;MSDPQIEERIRALGTELQERLTYCLTHGEGPEHDAAMQRAKDIRDEIESYGYPVLWQFSTDSVTLEPRADITILQVKEDLTPELQAIYDTWFFERAARRKRPA
;
A
#
# COMPACT_ATOMS: atom_id res chain seq x y z
N MET A 1 -10.77 17.03 -6.49
CA MET A 1 -9.64 16.98 -7.43
C MET A 1 -8.40 16.76 -6.59
N SER A 2 -7.77 15.60 -6.73
CA SER A 2 -6.50 15.31 -6.07
C SER A 2 -5.42 16.21 -6.66
N ASP A 3 -4.41 16.56 -5.86
CA ASP A 3 -3.25 17.32 -6.33
C ASP A 3 -2.43 16.44 -7.29
N PRO A 4 -2.15 16.87 -8.54
CA PRO A 4 -1.37 16.09 -9.50
C PRO A 4 -0.02 15.61 -8.96
N GLN A 5 0.61 16.38 -8.06
CA GLN A 5 1.88 15.98 -7.44
C GLN A 5 1.71 14.82 -6.46
N ILE A 6 0.56 14.77 -5.76
CA ILE A 6 0.23 13.66 -4.86
C ILE A 6 -0.04 12.39 -5.67
N GLU A 7 -0.72 12.49 -6.80
CA GLU A 7 -0.98 11.34 -7.67
C GLU A 7 0.32 10.76 -8.27
N GLU A 8 1.23 11.62 -8.73
CA GLU A 8 2.54 11.18 -9.22
C GLU A 8 3.36 10.53 -8.10
N ARG A 9 3.34 11.12 -6.89
CA ARG A 9 4.01 10.56 -5.72
C ARG A 9 3.46 9.18 -5.35
N ILE A 10 2.14 9.03 -5.29
CA ILE A 10 1.48 7.76 -4.98
C ILE A 10 1.84 6.70 -6.03
N ARG A 11 1.90 7.07 -7.31
CA ARG A 11 2.31 6.14 -8.38
C ARG A 11 3.75 5.65 -8.18
N ALA A 12 4.68 6.57 -7.92
CA ALA A 12 6.07 6.22 -7.67
C ALA A 12 6.23 5.32 -6.43
N LEU A 13 5.50 5.63 -5.36
CA LEU A 13 5.47 4.83 -4.14
C LEU A 13 4.84 3.44 -4.38
N GLY A 14 3.81 3.34 -5.21
CA GLY A 14 3.20 2.06 -5.60
C GLY A 14 4.18 1.14 -6.32
N THR A 15 4.96 1.68 -7.26
CA THR A 15 6.03 0.94 -7.95
C THR A 15 7.10 0.48 -6.97
N GLU A 16 7.60 1.38 -6.11
CA GLU A 16 8.61 1.01 -5.11
C GLU A 16 8.08 -0.08 -4.16
N LEU A 17 6.82 0.02 -3.73
CA LEU A 17 6.19 -0.98 -2.86
C LEU A 17 6.15 -2.36 -3.52
N GLN A 18 5.78 -2.43 -4.80
CA GLN A 18 5.79 -3.66 -5.59
C GLN A 18 7.19 -4.27 -5.63
N GLU A 19 8.22 -3.47 -5.91
CA GLU A 19 9.61 -3.92 -5.97
C GLU A 19 10.08 -4.49 -4.63
N ARG A 20 9.82 -3.79 -3.52
CA ARG A 20 10.24 -4.24 -2.17
C ARG A 20 9.54 -5.52 -1.76
N LEU A 21 8.23 -5.62 -1.97
CA LEU A 21 7.48 -6.83 -1.63
C LEU A 21 7.86 -8.01 -2.52
N THR A 22 8.09 -7.77 -3.83
CA THR A 22 8.57 -8.81 -4.75
C THR A 22 9.97 -9.29 -4.40
N TYR A 23 10.87 -8.37 -3.99
CA TYR A 23 12.18 -8.73 -3.45
C TYR A 23 12.04 -9.65 -2.23
N CYS A 24 11.17 -9.31 -1.27
CA CYS A 24 10.95 -10.13 -0.07
C CYS A 24 10.37 -11.53 -0.37
N LEU A 25 9.65 -11.70 -1.49
CA LEU A 25 9.16 -13.02 -1.93
C LEU A 25 10.25 -13.88 -2.56
N THR A 26 11.17 -13.25 -3.29
CA THR A 26 12.18 -13.93 -4.10
C THR A 26 13.48 -14.16 -3.35
N HIS A 27 13.73 -13.37 -2.30
CA HIS A 27 14.91 -13.42 -1.47
C HIS A 27 14.54 -13.90 -0.07
N GLY A 28 15.34 -14.82 0.47
CA GLY A 28 15.13 -15.38 1.82
C GLY A 28 15.37 -14.35 2.93
N GLU A 29 15.24 -14.83 4.16
CA GLU A 29 15.41 -14.01 5.38
C GLU A 29 16.82 -13.40 5.50
N GLY A 30 16.91 -12.25 6.16
CA GLY A 30 18.17 -11.57 6.43
C GLY A 30 18.01 -10.04 6.57
N PRO A 31 19.09 -9.32 6.89
CA PRO A 31 19.03 -7.88 7.13
C PRO A 31 18.47 -7.08 5.95
N GLU A 32 18.76 -7.50 4.72
CA GLU A 32 18.25 -6.85 3.50
C GLU A 32 16.76 -7.11 3.29
N HIS A 33 16.28 -8.33 3.57
CA HIS A 33 14.86 -8.66 3.58
C HIS A 33 14.11 -7.83 4.63
N ASP A 34 14.66 -7.73 5.85
CA ASP A 34 14.04 -6.97 6.93
C ASP A 34 13.98 -5.48 6.61
N ALA A 35 15.05 -4.93 6.01
CA ALA A 35 15.07 -3.55 5.54
C ALA A 35 14.04 -3.31 4.42
N ALA A 36 13.94 -4.23 3.46
CA ALA A 36 12.94 -4.16 2.38
C ALA A 36 11.51 -4.23 2.92
N MET A 37 11.25 -5.12 3.88
CA MET A 37 9.94 -5.25 4.53
C MET A 37 9.60 -4.02 5.37
N GLN A 38 10.57 -3.44 6.07
CA GLN A 38 10.36 -2.19 6.81
C GLN A 38 10.05 -1.04 5.86
N ARG A 39 10.82 -0.90 4.77
CA ARG A 39 10.56 0.11 3.75
C ARG A 39 9.18 -0.05 3.11
N ALA A 40 8.73 -1.28 2.85
CA ALA A 40 7.39 -1.56 2.35
C ALA A 40 6.29 -1.07 3.32
N LYS A 41 6.48 -1.25 4.63
CA LYS A 41 5.56 -0.73 5.66
C LYS A 41 5.54 0.80 5.68
N ASP A 42 6.70 1.45 5.60
CA ASP A 42 6.82 2.90 5.60
C ASP A 42 6.11 3.50 4.37
N ILE A 43 6.31 2.91 3.19
CA ILE A 43 5.65 3.32 1.95
C ILE A 43 4.12 3.19 2.07
N ARG A 44 3.65 2.06 2.59
CA ARG A 44 2.22 1.84 2.84
C ARG A 44 1.65 2.93 3.74
N ASP A 45 2.33 3.23 4.84
CA ASP A 45 1.89 4.24 5.80
C ASP A 45 1.88 5.65 5.17
N GLU A 46 2.84 5.96 4.30
CA GLU A 46 2.90 7.21 3.52
C GLU A 46 1.70 7.33 2.56
N ILE A 47 1.43 6.30 1.74
CA ILE A 47 0.28 6.29 0.82
C ILE A 47 -1.05 6.41 1.59
N GLU A 48 -1.20 5.64 2.67
CA GLU A 48 -2.39 5.69 3.52
C GLU A 48 -2.57 7.05 4.20
N SER A 49 -1.49 7.80 4.46
CA SER A 49 -1.56 9.16 5.04
C SER A 49 -2.20 10.17 4.09
N TYR A 50 -2.11 9.93 2.77
CA TYR A 50 -2.81 10.70 1.75
C TYR A 50 -4.28 10.28 1.60
N GLY A 51 -4.75 9.27 2.36
CA GLY A 51 -6.13 8.79 2.33
C GLY A 51 -6.39 7.67 1.33
N TYR A 52 -5.34 7.09 0.73
CA TYR A 52 -5.45 6.01 -0.24
C TYR A 52 -5.09 4.68 0.44
N PRO A 53 -6.05 3.77 0.66
CA PRO A 53 -5.73 2.49 1.25
C PRO A 53 -5.03 1.59 0.23
N VAL A 54 -4.05 0.86 0.76
CA VAL A 54 -3.20 -0.03 -0.03
C VAL A 54 -3.54 -1.46 0.33
N LEU A 55 -3.86 -2.25 -0.70
CA LEU A 55 -4.02 -3.69 -0.63
C LEU A 55 -2.92 -4.32 -1.48
N TRP A 56 -2.48 -5.51 -1.08
CA TRP A 56 -1.59 -6.30 -1.91
C TRP A 56 -1.93 -7.78 -1.82
N GLN A 57 -1.57 -8.48 -2.88
CA GLN A 57 -1.63 -9.93 -2.95
C GLN A 57 -0.38 -10.45 -3.66
N PHE A 58 -0.06 -11.71 -3.42
CA PHE A 58 1.05 -12.37 -4.10
C PHE A 58 0.50 -13.23 -5.22
N SER A 59 1.08 -13.07 -6.40
CA SER A 59 0.73 -13.85 -7.57
C SER A 59 1.99 -14.31 -8.28
N THR A 60 1.78 -15.11 -9.31
CA THR A 60 2.82 -15.52 -10.23
C THR A 60 2.54 -14.87 -11.57
N ASP A 61 3.54 -14.20 -12.14
CA ASP A 61 3.42 -13.64 -13.47
C ASP A 61 3.13 -14.75 -14.48
N SER A 62 2.07 -14.61 -15.27
CA SER A 62 1.62 -15.69 -16.15
C SER A 62 2.53 -15.93 -17.36
N VAL A 63 3.45 -15.00 -17.66
CA VAL A 63 4.37 -15.10 -18.79
C VAL A 63 5.74 -15.62 -18.32
N THR A 64 6.28 -15.01 -17.28
CA THR A 64 7.63 -15.33 -16.76
C THR A 64 7.61 -16.43 -15.71
N LEU A 65 6.44 -16.73 -15.13
CA LEU A 65 6.26 -17.66 -14.00
C LEU A 65 7.01 -17.24 -12.72
N GLU A 66 7.41 -15.96 -12.63
CA GLU A 66 8.10 -15.42 -11.47
C GLU A 66 7.10 -14.93 -10.40
N PRO A 67 7.39 -15.11 -9.11
CA PRO A 67 6.55 -14.57 -8.04
C PRO A 67 6.63 -13.05 -8.04
N ARG A 68 5.49 -12.39 -7.88
CA ARG A 68 5.38 -10.94 -7.80
C ARG A 68 4.33 -10.50 -6.78
N ALA A 69 4.51 -9.30 -6.25
CA ALA A 69 3.46 -8.61 -5.50
C ALA A 69 2.59 -7.79 -6.46
N ASP A 70 1.28 -8.00 -6.44
CA ASP A 70 0.34 -7.10 -7.09
C ASP A 70 -0.16 -6.08 -6.06
N ILE A 71 -0.05 -4.79 -6.39
CA ILE A 71 -0.44 -3.69 -5.51
C ILE A 71 -1.72 -3.05 -6.05
N THR A 72 -2.69 -2.84 -5.15
CA THR A 72 -3.92 -2.09 -5.45
C THR A 72 -4.01 -0.91 -4.50
N ILE A 73 -4.03 0.30 -5.07
CA ILE A 73 -4.19 1.56 -4.35
C ILE A 73 -5.59 2.08 -4.69
N LEU A 74 -6.50 2.09 -3.74
CA LEU A 74 -7.91 2.44 -4.01
C LEU A 74 -8.09 3.96 -4.01
N GLN A 75 -8.81 4.50 -5.00
CA GLN A 75 -9.24 5.90 -5.00
C GLN A 75 -10.63 5.99 -4.38
N VAL A 76 -10.64 6.08 -3.05
CA VAL A 76 -11.82 6.01 -2.19
C VAL A 76 -13.01 6.86 -2.69
N LYS A 77 -12.79 8.11 -3.12
CA LYS A 77 -13.88 9.00 -3.58
C LYS A 77 -14.40 8.74 -5.00
N GLU A 78 -13.75 7.90 -5.79
CA GLU A 78 -14.10 7.63 -7.18
C GLU A 78 -14.50 6.15 -7.42
N ASP A 79 -13.94 5.22 -6.65
CA ASP A 79 -14.09 3.78 -6.86
C ASP A 79 -15.13 3.09 -5.96
N LEU A 80 -15.60 3.76 -4.89
CA LEU A 80 -16.46 3.13 -3.89
C LEU A 80 -17.92 3.56 -4.00
N THR A 81 -18.84 2.60 -3.81
CA THR A 81 -20.24 2.92 -3.56
C THR A 81 -20.36 3.68 -2.22
N PRO A 82 -21.42 4.49 -2.01
CA PRO A 82 -21.61 5.24 -0.78
C PRO A 82 -21.54 4.38 0.50
N GLU A 83 -21.99 3.13 0.44
CA GLU A 83 -21.93 2.20 1.57
C GLU A 83 -20.50 1.72 1.85
N LEU A 84 -19.72 1.40 0.81
CA LEU A 84 -18.31 1.02 0.96
C LEU A 84 -17.46 2.21 1.42
N GLN A 85 -17.79 3.43 0.96
CA GLN A 85 -17.20 4.67 1.43
C GLN A 85 -17.42 4.85 2.93
N ALA A 86 -18.63 4.63 3.44
CA ALA A 86 -18.93 4.80 4.87
C ALA A 86 -18.20 3.77 5.76
N ILE A 87 -18.07 2.53 5.28
CA ILE A 87 -17.28 1.49 5.96
C ILE A 87 -15.80 1.89 5.97
N TYR A 88 -15.28 2.37 4.84
CA TYR A 88 -13.91 2.84 4.73
C TYR A 88 -13.64 4.05 5.65
N ASP A 89 -14.51 5.06 5.63
CA ASP A 89 -14.38 6.26 6.47
C ASP A 89 -14.33 5.87 7.95
N THR A 90 -15.21 4.97 8.38
CA THR A 90 -15.23 4.46 9.76
C THR A 90 -13.90 3.80 10.13
N TRP A 91 -13.39 2.89 9.28
CA TRP A 91 -12.09 2.25 9.48
C TRP A 91 -10.92 3.25 9.48
N PHE A 92 -10.92 4.22 8.56
CA PHE A 92 -9.89 5.25 8.43
C PHE A 92 -9.84 6.14 9.68
N PHE A 93 -11.00 6.61 10.17
CA PHE A 93 -11.09 7.42 11.38
C PHE A 93 -10.69 6.62 12.63
N GLU A 94 -11.06 5.35 12.72
CA GLU A 94 -10.60 4.48 13.83
C GLU A 94 -9.09 4.24 13.81
N ARG A 95 -8.50 3.98 12.62
CA ARG A 95 -7.05 3.79 12.46
C ARG A 95 -6.28 5.06 12.77
N ALA A 96 -6.75 6.21 12.31
CA ALA A 96 -6.18 7.52 12.65
C ALA A 96 -6.27 7.83 14.15
N ALA A 97 -7.37 7.45 14.81
CA ALA A 97 -7.52 7.59 16.27
C ALA A 97 -6.57 6.68 17.06
N ARG A 98 -6.31 5.45 16.58
CA ARG A 98 -5.35 4.52 17.21
C ARG A 98 -3.91 5.02 17.12
N ARG A 99 -3.52 5.67 16.02
CA ARG A 99 -2.19 6.31 15.88
C ARG A 99 -1.96 7.48 16.84
N LYS A 100 -3.03 8.10 17.39
CA LYS A 100 -2.94 9.23 18.33
C LYS A 100 -2.93 8.83 19.80
N ARG A 101 -3.12 7.54 20.15
CA ARG A 101 -2.99 7.10 21.54
C ARG A 101 -1.51 6.89 21.86
N PRO A 102 -0.93 7.61 22.85
CA PRO A 102 0.39 7.25 23.35
C PRO A 102 0.30 5.86 23.98
N ALA A 103 1.35 5.06 23.78
CA ALA A 103 1.52 3.74 24.39
C ALA A 103 1.49 3.82 25.92
#